data_AF-A0A7X0V4F4-F1
#
_entry.id   AF-A0A7X0V4F4-F1
#
_cell.length_a   1.000
_cell.length_b   1.000
_cell.length_c   1.000
_cell.angle_alpha   90.00
_cell.angle_beta   90.00
_cell.angle_gamma   90.00
#
_symmetry.space_group_name_H-M   'P 1'
#
loop_
_entity.id
_entity.type
_entity.pdbx_description
1 polymer ?
#
loop_
_entity_poly.entity_id
_entity_poly.type
_entity_poly.pdbx_seq_one_letter_code
_entity_poly.pdbx_strand_id
1 'polypeptide(L)'
;MKRFLTLLLVLIGIYKAIGQTVEKDIVLATVEKGYFIIPASALSDTTVKAVGMPFFHPRKKVRDKKMFEIYWHPGCTDGSFTITVTPKQIFFTEEHDNPNPNHLYWVQDITSLQYAVIAEFLKKDSLKGFKNLTNKYSKGYVFYDEAYSIKTSALDQLTEEEFSEFLQNCDSIKYKQIVKVLNLFNTMVTTKADSIMIPTMEELAEVEPKLYSSSISQLKDWIRFKERIIQK
;
A
#
# COMPACT_ATOMS: atom_id res chain seq x y z
N MET A 1 -45.74 -26.58 -17.73
CA MET A 1 -44.83 -25.50 -18.21
C MET A 1 -44.53 -24.41 -17.19
N LYS A 2 -45.50 -23.80 -16.50
CA LYS A 2 -45.24 -22.67 -15.56
C LYS A 2 -44.24 -22.97 -14.42
N ARG A 3 -44.24 -24.18 -13.86
CA ARG A 3 -43.32 -24.57 -12.77
C ARG A 3 -41.85 -24.72 -13.19
N PHE A 4 -41.59 -24.97 -14.47
CA PHE A 4 -40.23 -25.12 -15.00
C PHE A 4 -39.54 -23.75 -15.18
N LEU A 5 -40.32 -22.73 -15.55
CA LEU A 5 -39.83 -21.37 -15.73
C LEU A 5 -39.45 -20.69 -14.40
N THR A 6 -40.17 -21.00 -13.32
CA THR A 6 -39.86 -20.49 -11.97
C THR A 6 -38.56 -21.08 -11.41
N LEU A 7 -38.30 -22.37 -11.66
CA LEU A 7 -37.06 -23.03 -11.21
C LEU A 7 -35.83 -22.47 -11.94
N LEU A 8 -35.96 -22.19 -13.24
CA LEU A 8 -34.89 -21.63 -14.07
C LEU A 8 -34.51 -20.20 -13.63
N LEU A 9 -35.49 -19.38 -13.25
CA LEU A 9 -35.24 -18.01 -12.76
C LEU A 9 -34.58 -17.98 -11.38
N VAL A 10 -34.89 -18.92 -10.49
CA VAL A 10 -34.20 -19.07 -9.19
C VAL A 10 -32.73 -19.49 -9.39
N LEU A 11 -32.47 -20.42 -10.32
CA LEU A 11 -31.10 -20.85 -10.64
C LEU A 11 -30.26 -19.73 -11.27
N ILE A 12 -30.84 -18.90 -12.14
CA ILE A 12 -30.14 -17.75 -12.74
C ILE A 12 -29.85 -16.66 -11.68
N GLY A 13 -30.73 -16.49 -10.69
CA GLY A 13 -30.51 -15.59 -9.55
C GLY A 13 -29.31 -16.00 -8.68
N ILE A 14 -29.11 -17.30 -8.46
CA ILE A 14 -27.98 -17.83 -7.69
C ILE A 14 -26.67 -17.67 -8.47
N TYR A 15 -26.68 -17.87 -9.80
CA TYR A 15 -25.48 -17.69 -10.63
C TYR A 15 -24.95 -16.25 -10.67
N LYS A 16 -25.83 -15.23 -10.57
CA LYS A 16 -25.40 -13.82 -10.53
C LYS A 16 -24.84 -13.39 -9.18
N ALA A 17 -25.05 -14.14 -8.11
CA ALA A 17 -24.43 -13.90 -6.80
C ALA A 17 -23.01 -14.48 -6.67
N ILE A 18 -22.54 -15.27 -7.64
CA ILE A 18 -21.17 -15.82 -7.71
C ILE A 18 -20.27 -14.87 -8.51
N GLY A 19 -20.52 -13.56 -8.39
CA GLY A 19 -19.67 -12.52 -8.96
C GLY A 19 -18.44 -12.34 -8.08
N GLN A 20 -17.29 -12.79 -8.60
CA GLN A 20 -15.94 -12.58 -8.05
C GLN A 20 -15.66 -13.20 -6.66
N THR A 21 -15.73 -14.52 -6.51
CA THR A 21 -14.87 -15.18 -5.50
C THR A 21 -13.47 -15.34 -6.10
N VAL A 22 -12.70 -14.25 -6.11
CA VAL A 22 -11.27 -14.41 -5.85
C VAL A 22 -11.24 -15.01 -4.44
N GLU A 23 -10.51 -16.11 -4.26
CA GLU A 23 -10.47 -16.93 -3.03
C GLU A 23 -10.59 -16.06 -1.76
N LYS A 24 -11.35 -16.50 -0.75
CA LYS A 24 -11.69 -15.68 0.45
C LYS A 24 -10.49 -14.91 1.05
N ASP A 25 -9.30 -15.48 0.90
CA ASP A 25 -8.06 -14.98 1.48
C ASP A 25 -7.36 -13.90 0.63
N ILE A 26 -7.80 -13.65 -0.61
CA ILE A 26 -7.22 -12.65 -1.52
C ILE A 26 -8.31 -11.73 -2.05
N VAL A 27 -8.20 -10.43 -1.76
CA VAL A 27 -9.04 -9.39 -2.38
C VAL A 27 -8.29 -8.71 -3.51
N LEU A 28 -9.00 -8.29 -4.56
CA LEU A 28 -8.38 -7.55 -5.66
C LEU A 28 -8.60 -6.05 -5.52
N ALA A 29 -7.51 -5.29 -5.68
CA ALA A 29 -7.63 -3.87 -5.95
C ALA A 29 -8.27 -3.64 -7.32
N THR A 30 -8.96 -2.51 -7.47
CA THR A 30 -9.57 -2.11 -8.74
C THR A 30 -8.78 -0.96 -9.36
N VAL A 31 -8.89 -0.78 -10.68
CA VAL A 31 -8.34 0.39 -11.36
C VAL A 31 -9.47 1.32 -11.75
N GLU A 32 -9.45 2.55 -11.25
CA GLU A 32 -10.35 3.60 -11.69
C GLU A 32 -9.55 4.75 -12.29
N LYS A 33 -9.88 5.14 -13.53
CA LYS A 33 -9.33 6.35 -14.17
C LYS A 33 -7.79 6.48 -14.07
N GLY A 34 -7.07 5.35 -14.10
CA GLY A 34 -5.61 5.29 -14.11
C GLY A 34 -4.93 5.25 -12.73
N TYR A 35 -5.65 5.00 -11.64
CA TYR A 35 -5.09 4.76 -10.31
C TYR A 35 -5.76 3.55 -9.64
N PHE A 36 -5.10 2.99 -8.62
CA PHE A 36 -5.59 1.84 -7.88
C PHE A 36 -6.51 2.24 -6.73
N ILE A 37 -7.47 1.40 -6.41
CA ILE A 37 -8.32 1.50 -5.22
C ILE A 37 -8.27 0.15 -4.50
N ILE A 38 -7.83 0.19 -3.25
CA ILE A 38 -7.79 -0.96 -2.36
C ILE A 38 -9.15 -1.05 -1.66
N PRO A 39 -9.85 -2.20 -1.68
CA PRO A 39 -11.13 -2.33 -0.98
C PRO A 39 -10.98 -2.08 0.53
N ALA A 40 -11.95 -1.41 1.16
CA ALA A 40 -11.93 -1.17 2.61
C ALA A 40 -11.90 -2.48 3.45
N SER A 41 -12.37 -3.58 2.87
CA SER A 41 -12.28 -4.91 3.47
C SER A 41 -10.85 -5.44 3.57
N ALA A 42 -9.89 -4.90 2.81
CA ALA A 42 -8.53 -5.43 2.75
C ALA A 42 -7.86 -5.49 4.14
N LEU A 43 -8.06 -4.47 4.97
CA LEU A 43 -7.48 -4.40 6.32
C LEU A 43 -8.45 -4.81 7.42
N SER A 44 -9.75 -4.60 7.22
CA SER A 44 -10.77 -4.84 8.24
C SER A 44 -11.26 -6.29 8.31
N ASP A 45 -11.15 -7.05 7.22
CA ASP A 45 -11.53 -8.46 7.18
C ASP A 45 -10.34 -9.34 7.57
N THR A 46 -10.44 -10.00 8.72
CA THR A 46 -9.40 -10.91 9.23
C THR A 46 -9.23 -12.16 8.38
N THR A 47 -10.20 -12.51 7.54
CA THR A 47 -10.09 -13.63 6.61
C THR A 47 -9.24 -13.29 5.39
N VAL A 48 -9.11 -12.00 5.06
CA VAL A 48 -8.26 -11.53 3.98
C VAL A 48 -6.80 -11.57 4.41
N LYS A 49 -5.97 -12.28 3.66
CA LYS A 49 -4.51 -12.41 3.89
C LYS A 49 -3.69 -11.59 2.90
N ALA A 50 -4.26 -11.30 1.72
CA ALA A 50 -3.53 -10.61 0.66
C ALA A 50 -4.41 -9.68 -0.19
N VAL A 51 -3.74 -8.70 -0.80
CA VAL A 51 -4.30 -7.78 -1.79
C VAL A 51 -3.60 -8.00 -3.14
N GLY A 52 -4.36 -8.45 -4.12
CA GLY A 52 -3.92 -8.59 -5.50
C GLY A 52 -4.03 -7.27 -6.26
N MET A 53 -2.92 -6.78 -6.79
CA MET A 53 -2.89 -5.59 -7.63
C MET A 53 -3.09 -5.96 -9.10
N PRO A 54 -4.05 -5.37 -9.81
CA PRO A 54 -4.19 -5.63 -11.22
C PRO A 54 -2.95 -5.14 -11.96
N PHE A 55 -2.43 -5.94 -12.88
CA PHE A 55 -1.33 -5.52 -13.76
C PHE A 55 -1.77 -4.32 -14.59
N PHE A 56 -1.32 -3.14 -14.21
CA PHE A 56 -1.56 -1.91 -14.94
C PHE A 56 -0.37 -1.58 -15.83
N HIS A 57 -0.48 -1.88 -17.13
CA HIS A 57 0.41 -1.33 -18.13
C HIS A 57 -0.23 -0.05 -18.68
N PRO A 58 0.21 1.16 -18.27
CA PRO A 58 -0.22 2.37 -18.92
C PRO A 58 0.24 2.33 -20.38
N ARG A 59 -0.65 1.91 -21.30
CA ARG A 59 -0.34 1.76 -22.73
C ARG A 59 0.09 3.07 -23.40
N LYS A 60 -0.06 4.21 -22.71
CA LYS A 60 0.46 5.54 -23.05
C LYS A 60 0.83 6.24 -21.74
N LYS A 61 1.80 7.16 -21.77
CA LYS A 61 2.03 8.13 -20.66
C LYS A 61 0.66 8.70 -20.30
N VAL A 62 0.10 8.31 -19.15
CA VAL A 62 -1.19 8.83 -18.71
C VAL A 62 -0.96 10.32 -18.52
N ARG A 63 -1.54 11.15 -19.41
CA ARG A 63 -1.34 12.60 -19.37
C ARG A 63 -1.81 13.18 -18.03
N ASP A 64 -2.81 12.55 -17.43
CA ASP A 64 -3.34 12.90 -16.12
C ASP A 64 -2.80 11.95 -15.05
N LYS A 65 -1.54 12.12 -14.67
CA LYS A 65 -0.99 11.45 -13.48
C LYS A 65 -1.79 11.90 -12.25
N LYS A 66 -2.56 11.00 -11.66
CA LYS A 66 -3.37 11.24 -10.44
C LYS A 66 -2.82 10.55 -9.19
N MET A 67 -1.77 9.76 -9.37
CA MET A 67 -1.13 9.02 -8.31
C MET A 67 0.21 9.67 -7.99
N PHE A 68 0.49 9.79 -6.69
CA PHE A 68 1.76 10.26 -6.16
C PHE A 68 2.34 9.15 -5.28
N GLU A 69 3.62 8.89 -5.45
CA GLU A 69 4.38 7.94 -4.63
C GLU A 69 5.51 8.70 -3.95
N ILE A 70 5.60 8.56 -2.64
CA ILE A 70 6.72 9.05 -1.84
C ILE A 70 7.36 7.80 -1.23
N TYR A 71 8.60 7.50 -1.62
CA TYR A 71 9.28 6.29 -1.16
C TYR A 71 10.66 6.59 -0.56
N TRP A 72 11.12 5.69 0.30
CA TRP A 72 12.43 5.76 0.93
C TRP A 72 12.92 4.36 1.31
N HIS A 73 14.23 4.23 1.56
CA HIS A 73 14.80 3.00 2.10
C HIS A 73 14.88 3.14 3.62
N PRO A 74 14.19 2.31 4.41
CA PRO A 74 14.16 2.48 5.87
C PRO A 74 15.43 1.98 6.56
N GLY A 75 16.25 1.19 5.86
CA GLY A 75 17.50 0.62 6.36
C GLY A 75 17.35 -0.57 7.31
N CYS A 76 16.16 -0.78 7.89
CA CYS A 76 15.85 -1.97 8.69
C CYS A 76 15.14 -3.10 7.90
N THR A 77 14.91 -2.87 6.61
CA THR A 77 14.35 -3.85 5.66
C THR A 77 15.19 -3.79 4.39
N ASP A 78 15.28 -4.88 3.65
CA ASP A 78 15.95 -4.93 2.34
C ASP A 78 15.10 -4.37 1.19
N GLY A 79 13.93 -3.81 1.51
CA GLY A 79 13.01 -3.16 0.57
C GLY A 79 12.98 -1.63 0.65
N SER A 80 11.83 -1.10 0.26
CA SER A 80 11.48 0.32 0.32
C SER A 80 10.12 0.50 0.98
N PHE A 81 9.99 1.57 1.73
CA PHE A 81 8.73 2.04 2.27
C PHE A 81 8.15 3.08 1.34
N THR A 82 6.85 2.96 1.04
CA THR A 82 6.15 3.83 0.09
C THR A 82 4.81 4.29 0.66
N ILE A 83 4.59 5.60 0.65
CA ILE A 83 3.26 6.18 0.79
C ILE A 83 2.75 6.53 -0.60
N THR A 84 1.60 5.96 -0.95
CA THR A 84 0.91 6.24 -2.21
C THR A 84 -0.34 7.07 -1.94
N VAL A 85 -0.48 8.18 -2.66
CA VAL A 85 -1.65 9.05 -2.64
C VAL A 85 -2.38 8.93 -3.96
N THR A 86 -3.66 8.59 -3.89
CA THR A 86 -4.60 8.53 -5.02
C THR A 86 -5.76 9.48 -4.77
N PRO A 87 -6.62 9.76 -5.77
CA PRO A 87 -7.80 10.59 -5.57
C PRO A 87 -8.80 10.15 -4.50
N LYS A 88 -8.74 8.88 -4.06
CA LYS A 88 -9.68 8.34 -3.06
C LYS A 88 -9.00 7.86 -1.79
N GLN A 89 -7.70 7.56 -1.84
CA GLN A 89 -7.03 6.83 -0.76
C GLN A 89 -5.58 7.26 -0.61
N ILE A 90 -5.09 7.19 0.63
CA ILE A 90 -3.67 7.13 0.97
C ILE A 90 -3.41 5.73 1.51
N PHE A 91 -2.31 5.11 1.11
CA PHE A 91 -1.91 3.82 1.66
C PHE A 91 -0.40 3.72 1.81
N PHE A 92 0.01 2.85 2.73
CA PHE A 92 1.40 2.61 3.10
C PHE A 92 1.79 1.16 2.84
N THR A 93 2.84 0.98 2.04
CA THR A 93 3.36 -0.33 1.64
C THR A 93 4.86 -0.43 1.87
N GLU A 94 5.31 -1.68 2.02
CA GLU A 94 6.70 -2.09 1.92
C GLU A 94 6.87 -2.95 0.66
N GLU A 95 7.86 -2.61 -0.17
CA GLU A 95 8.16 -3.31 -1.42
C GLU A 95 9.60 -3.81 -1.44
N HIS A 96 9.82 -5.08 -1.78
CA HIS A 96 11.12 -5.72 -1.89
C HIS A 96 11.46 -6.02 -3.35
N ASP A 97 12.73 -5.84 -3.72
CA ASP A 97 13.28 -6.19 -5.03
C ASP A 97 13.87 -7.61 -5.07
N ASN A 98 13.50 -8.45 -4.11
CA ASN A 98 13.97 -9.82 -3.96
C ASN A 98 12.78 -10.77 -3.72
N PRO A 99 12.99 -12.08 -3.42
CA PRO A 99 11.87 -13.00 -3.26
C PRO A 99 10.92 -12.66 -2.10
N ASN A 100 11.34 -11.86 -1.11
CA ASN A 100 10.52 -11.52 0.06
C ASN A 100 9.17 -10.91 -0.35
N PRO A 101 8.09 -11.18 0.39
CA PRO A 101 6.78 -10.66 0.05
C PRO A 101 6.70 -9.16 0.33
N ASN A 102 5.99 -8.43 -0.53
CA ASN A 102 5.61 -7.05 -0.24
C ASN A 102 4.41 -7.01 0.72
N HIS A 103 4.30 -5.92 1.47
CA HIS A 103 3.32 -5.76 2.53
C HIS A 103 2.51 -4.47 2.37
N LEU A 104 1.22 -4.56 2.70
CA LEU A 104 0.30 -3.44 2.87
C LEU A 104 -0.02 -3.32 4.36
N TYR A 105 0.35 -2.19 4.96
CA TYR A 105 0.21 -1.96 6.39
C TYR A 105 -1.02 -1.11 6.72
N TRP A 106 -1.32 -0.11 5.89
CA TRP A 106 -2.33 0.88 6.22
C TRP A 106 -2.97 1.48 4.97
N VAL A 107 -4.28 1.73 5.05
CA VAL A 107 -5.09 2.36 3.99
C VAL A 107 -6.08 3.29 4.67
N GLN A 108 -6.20 4.50 4.15
CA GLN A 108 -7.19 5.47 4.59
C GLN A 108 -7.86 6.09 3.38
N ASP A 109 -9.20 6.13 3.41
CA ASP A 109 -9.95 6.92 2.45
C ASP A 109 -9.73 8.43 2.70
N ILE A 110 -9.72 9.19 1.61
CA ILE A 110 -9.60 10.65 1.63
C ILE A 110 -10.67 11.30 0.76
N THR A 111 -11.05 12.52 1.12
CA THR A 111 -11.99 13.33 0.35
C THR A 111 -11.33 13.92 -0.89
N SER A 112 -12.14 14.31 -1.86
CA SER A 112 -11.67 15.05 -3.04
C SER A 112 -10.94 16.35 -2.67
N LEU A 113 -11.34 17.00 -1.57
CA LEU A 113 -10.69 18.22 -1.08
C LEU A 113 -9.30 17.91 -0.52
N GLN A 114 -9.18 16.91 0.36
CA GLN A 114 -7.90 16.44 0.89
C GLN A 114 -6.94 16.08 -0.24
N TYR A 115 -7.40 15.30 -1.23
CA TYR A 115 -6.60 14.98 -2.39
C TYR A 115 -6.17 16.21 -3.18
N ALA A 116 -7.08 17.14 -3.46
CA ALA A 116 -6.76 18.33 -4.27
C ALA A 116 -5.65 19.17 -3.63
N VAL A 117 -5.74 19.39 -2.31
CA VAL A 117 -4.74 20.14 -1.53
C VAL A 117 -3.37 19.45 -1.57
N ILE A 118 -3.33 18.14 -1.27
CA ILE A 118 -2.08 17.36 -1.29
C ILE A 118 -1.49 17.35 -2.70
N ALA A 119 -2.31 17.07 -3.71
CA ALA A 119 -1.87 16.99 -5.11
C ALA A 119 -1.33 18.32 -5.63
N GLU A 120 -1.94 19.45 -5.25
CA GLU A 120 -1.45 20.78 -5.62
C GLU A 120 -0.08 21.06 -5.01
N PHE A 121 0.11 20.73 -3.74
CA PHE A 121 1.39 20.88 -3.06
C PHE A 121 2.48 20.00 -3.69
N LEU A 122 2.19 18.71 -3.89
CA LEU A 122 3.14 17.76 -4.50
C LEU A 122 3.55 18.17 -5.91
N LYS A 123 2.70 18.89 -6.65
CA LYS A 123 3.01 19.39 -8.00
C LYS A 123 3.87 20.64 -8.04
N LYS A 124 3.97 21.43 -6.96
CA LYS A 124 4.58 22.78 -6.94
C LYS A 124 6.12 22.81 -6.94
N ASP A 125 6.75 21.68 -7.23
CA ASP A 125 8.20 21.45 -7.30
C ASP A 125 8.99 21.67 -5.99
N SER A 126 9.68 20.59 -5.60
CA SER A 126 10.47 20.36 -4.39
C SER A 126 9.67 20.29 -3.07
N LEU A 127 9.16 19.09 -2.76
CA LEU A 127 9.08 18.70 -1.36
C LEU A 127 10.48 18.89 -0.75
N LYS A 128 10.63 19.83 0.18
CA LYS A 128 11.94 20.08 0.79
C LYS A 128 12.44 18.79 1.46
N GLY A 129 13.63 18.34 1.08
CA GLY A 129 14.21 17.07 1.53
C GLY A 129 13.88 15.85 0.68
N PHE A 130 13.12 16.01 -0.41
CA PHE A 130 12.77 14.91 -1.31
C PHE A 130 13.23 15.20 -2.73
N LYS A 131 13.78 14.17 -3.37
CA LYS A 131 14.21 14.19 -4.76
C LYS A 131 13.02 13.88 -5.67
N ASN A 132 12.70 14.79 -6.60
CA ASN A 132 11.66 14.55 -7.61
C ASN A 132 12.20 13.60 -8.69
N LEU A 133 11.64 12.39 -8.75
CA LEU A 133 11.98 11.34 -9.71
C LEU A 133 10.89 11.12 -10.77
N THR A 134 9.86 11.98 -10.83
CA THR A 134 8.69 11.86 -11.70
C THR A 134 9.03 11.58 -13.17
N ASN A 135 10.14 12.13 -13.68
CA ASN A 135 10.58 11.93 -15.08
C ASN A 135 11.18 10.54 -15.35
N LYS A 136 11.57 9.80 -14.31
CA LYS A 136 12.09 8.43 -14.42
C LYS A 136 10.97 7.37 -14.44
N TYR A 137 9.76 7.73 -14.01
CA TYR A 137 8.65 6.80 -13.82
C TYR A 137 7.44 7.14 -14.69
N SER A 138 6.83 6.11 -15.27
CA SER A 138 5.67 6.24 -16.18
C SER A 138 4.31 6.28 -15.47
N LYS A 139 4.25 5.83 -14.21
CA LYS A 139 3.01 5.56 -13.47
C LYS A 139 2.41 6.77 -12.72
N GLY A 140 3.24 7.72 -12.30
CA GLY A 140 2.77 8.82 -11.45
C GLY A 140 3.84 9.88 -11.17
N TYR A 141 3.55 10.75 -10.22
CA TYR A 141 4.57 11.60 -9.58
C TYR A 141 5.31 10.76 -8.56
N VAL A 142 6.64 10.84 -8.56
CA VAL A 142 7.47 10.00 -7.69
C VAL A 142 8.48 10.86 -6.98
N PHE A 143 8.53 10.76 -5.65
CA PHE A 143 9.44 11.48 -4.78
C PHE A 143 10.23 10.49 -3.92
N TYR A 144 11.51 10.76 -3.73
CA TYR A 144 12.40 9.92 -2.92
C TYR A 144 12.96 10.72 -1.74
N ASP A 145 12.79 10.21 -0.51
CA ASP A 145 13.42 10.76 0.69
C ASP A 145 14.79 10.11 0.90
N GLU A 146 15.86 10.87 0.64
CA GLU A 146 17.23 10.39 0.84
C GLU A 146 17.68 10.46 2.31
N ALA A 147 16.91 11.13 3.19
CA ALA A 147 17.31 11.31 4.59
C ALA A 147 17.38 9.99 5.38
N TYR A 148 16.67 8.95 4.91
CA TYR A 148 16.62 7.65 5.56
C TYR A 148 17.49 6.59 4.90
N SER A 149 18.19 6.91 3.80
CA SER A 149 19.08 5.95 3.17
C SER A 149 20.27 5.67 4.09
N ILE A 150 20.16 4.61 4.90
CA ILE A 150 21.31 4.07 5.63
C ILE A 150 22.26 3.55 4.54
N LYS A 151 23.49 4.06 4.55
CA LYS A 151 24.54 3.48 3.71
C LYS A 151 24.71 2.04 4.17
N THR A 152 24.50 1.07 3.29
CA THR A 152 24.62 -0.37 3.60
C THR A 152 25.92 -0.72 4.33
N SER A 153 27.02 -0.01 4.02
CA SER A 153 28.31 -0.11 4.70
C SER A 153 28.29 0.18 6.21
N ALA A 154 27.25 0.84 6.72
CA ALA A 154 27.09 1.14 8.15
C ALA A 154 26.42 -0.01 8.93
N LEU A 155 25.64 -0.87 8.25
CA LEU A 155 25.03 -2.05 8.87
C LEU A 155 26.04 -3.19 9.02
N ASP A 156 26.94 -3.35 8.04
CA ASP A 156 28.01 -4.37 8.06
C ASP A 156 29.04 -4.15 9.19
N GLN A 157 29.01 -2.99 9.84
CA GLN A 157 29.90 -2.61 10.94
C GLN A 157 29.27 -2.80 12.32
N LEU A 158 27.96 -3.11 12.38
CA LEU A 158 27.27 -3.35 13.64
C LEU A 158 27.65 -4.71 14.20
N THR A 159 27.82 -4.78 15.51
CA THR A 159 27.83 -6.05 16.23
C THR A 159 26.47 -6.74 16.15
N GLU A 160 26.41 -8.03 16.46
CA GLU A 160 25.15 -8.79 16.48
C GLU A 160 24.13 -8.19 17.48
N GLU A 161 24.60 -7.67 18.62
CA GLU A 161 23.76 -7.02 19.62
C GLU A 161 23.19 -5.68 19.10
N GLU A 162 24.04 -4.83 18.51
CA GLU A 162 23.61 -3.56 17.91
C GLU A 162 22.67 -3.78 16.71
N PHE A 163 22.91 -4.83 15.91
CA PHE A 163 22.03 -5.19 14.81
C PHE A 163 20.67 -5.71 15.32
N SER A 164 20.67 -6.53 16.37
CA SER A 164 19.44 -7.00 17.03
C SER A 164 18.63 -5.85 17.63
N GLU A 165 19.28 -4.92 18.34
CA GLU A 165 18.64 -3.71 18.88
C GLU A 165 18.09 -2.82 17.75
N PHE A 166 18.85 -2.66 16.66
CA PHE A 166 18.40 -1.93 15.48
C PHE A 166 17.15 -2.54 14.85
N LEU A 167 17.10 -3.87 14.70
CA LEU A 167 15.93 -4.59 14.19
C LEU A 167 14.73 -4.49 15.14
N GLN A 168 14.95 -4.60 16.45
CA GLN A 168 13.89 -4.41 17.47
C GLN A 168 13.27 -3.00 17.40
N ASN A 169 14.03 -2.02 16.93
CA ASN A 169 13.56 -0.65 16.74
C ASN A 169 12.93 -0.38 15.36
N CYS A 170 12.85 -1.38 14.46
CA CYS A 170 12.35 -1.16 13.10
C CYS A 170 10.90 -0.66 13.06
N ASP A 171 10.03 -1.16 13.95
CA ASP A 171 8.66 -0.64 14.05
C ASP A 171 8.61 0.83 14.49
N SER A 172 9.48 1.23 15.42
CA SER A 172 9.61 2.64 15.84
C SER A 172 10.11 3.52 14.69
N ILE A 173 11.09 3.02 13.91
CA ILE A 173 11.62 3.71 12.73
C ILE A 173 10.53 3.89 11.68
N LYS A 174 9.84 2.79 11.31
CA LYS A 174 8.70 2.77 10.39
C LYS A 174 7.64 3.78 10.81
N TYR A 175 7.19 3.74 12.06
CA TYR A 175 6.22 4.67 12.62
C TYR A 175 6.67 6.13 12.47
N LYS A 176 7.87 6.48 12.95
CA LYS A 176 8.41 7.85 12.88
C LYS A 176 8.48 8.37 11.44
N GLN A 177 8.89 7.51 10.50
CA GLN A 177 9.01 7.87 9.09
C GLN A 177 7.64 8.14 8.45
N ILE A 178 6.64 7.29 8.71
CA ILE A 178 5.26 7.50 8.23
C ILE A 178 4.67 8.78 8.81
N VAL A 179 4.80 8.97 10.13
CA VAL A 179 4.30 10.15 10.84
C VAL A 179 4.90 11.44 10.27
N LYS A 180 6.18 11.46 9.89
CA LYS A 180 6.81 12.62 9.24
C LYS A 180 6.10 12.98 7.93
N VAL A 181 5.83 12.00 7.06
CA VAL A 181 5.19 12.24 5.75
C VAL A 181 3.73 12.63 5.91
N LEU A 182 2.98 11.97 6.81
CA LEU A 182 1.57 12.32 7.05
C LEU A 182 1.42 13.68 7.74
N ASN A 183 2.32 14.03 8.67
CA ASN A 183 2.38 15.38 9.24
C ASN A 183 2.63 16.43 8.16
N LEU A 184 3.50 16.14 7.21
CA LEU A 184 3.72 17.02 6.07
C LEU A 184 2.41 17.26 5.31
N PHE A 185 1.61 16.22 5.00
CA PHE A 185 0.28 16.41 4.41
C PHE A 185 -0.65 17.25 5.29
N ASN A 186 -0.62 17.03 6.61
CA ASN A 186 -1.42 17.80 7.57
C ASN A 186 -1.00 19.27 7.70
N THR A 187 0.22 19.63 7.33
CA THR A 187 0.60 21.06 7.22
C THR A 187 -0.06 21.76 6.04
N MET A 188 -0.59 21.00 5.06
CA MET A 188 -1.18 21.53 3.84
C MET A 188 -2.70 21.74 3.96
N VAL A 189 -3.37 20.96 4.81
CA VAL A 189 -4.81 21.07 5.03
C VAL A 189 -5.11 22.23 5.99
N THR A 190 -6.12 23.02 5.65
CA THR A 190 -6.40 24.29 6.36
C THR A 190 -7.24 24.11 7.62
N THR A 191 -7.95 23.00 7.74
CA THR A 191 -8.81 22.71 8.89
C THR A 191 -8.45 21.38 9.53
N LYS A 192 -8.67 21.27 10.84
CA LYS A 192 -8.49 20.02 11.59
C LYS A 192 -9.45 18.92 11.11
N ALA A 193 -10.63 19.29 10.61
CA ALA A 193 -11.59 18.34 10.07
C ALA A 193 -11.12 17.71 8.75
N ASP A 194 -10.26 18.41 8.01
CA ASP A 194 -9.66 17.92 6.76
C ASP A 194 -8.30 17.24 6.98
N SER A 195 -7.82 17.12 8.22
CA SER A 195 -6.56 16.44 8.51
C SER A 195 -6.60 14.96 8.15
N ILE A 196 -5.52 14.48 7.54
CA ILE A 196 -5.23 13.06 7.36
C ILE A 196 -5.03 12.44 8.74
N MET A 197 -5.68 11.30 8.96
CA MET A 197 -5.50 10.53 10.19
C MET A 197 -4.10 9.95 10.18
N ILE A 198 -3.39 10.11 11.29
CA ILE A 198 -2.10 9.48 11.49
C ILE A 198 -2.38 8.18 12.25
N PRO A 199 -2.07 7.00 11.70
CA PRO A 199 -2.26 5.76 12.42
C PRO A 199 -1.38 5.76 13.68
N THR A 200 -1.82 5.11 14.75
CA THR A 200 -0.99 4.92 15.94
C THR A 200 0.11 3.91 15.67
N MET A 201 1.09 3.83 16.58
CA MET A 201 2.14 2.82 16.49
C MET A 201 1.54 1.42 16.63
N GLU A 202 0.57 1.26 17.53
CA GLU A 202 -0.18 0.02 17.74
C GLU A 202 -0.96 -0.36 16.48
N GLU A 203 -1.64 0.57 15.82
CA GLU A 203 -2.35 0.29 14.56
C GLU A 203 -1.41 -0.19 13.43
N LEU A 204 -0.15 0.24 13.43
CA LEU A 204 0.85 -0.19 12.45
C LEU A 204 1.64 -1.45 12.85
N ALA A 205 1.65 -1.81 14.15
CA ALA A 205 2.41 -2.94 14.68
C ALA A 205 1.52 -4.15 15.01
N GLU A 206 0.32 -3.94 15.54
CA GLU A 206 -0.60 -5.00 15.98
C GLU A 206 -1.44 -5.55 14.82
N VAL A 207 -1.68 -4.75 13.77
CA VAL A 207 -2.36 -5.23 12.56
C VAL A 207 -1.36 -5.98 11.71
N GLU A 208 -1.54 -7.30 11.63
CA GLU A 208 -0.77 -8.14 10.72
C GLU A 208 -0.88 -7.59 9.29
N PRO A 209 0.25 -7.17 8.67
CA PRO A 209 0.21 -6.58 7.36
C PRO A 209 -0.27 -7.59 6.32
N LYS A 210 -1.02 -7.11 5.34
CA LYS A 210 -1.51 -7.96 4.25
C LYS A 210 -0.42 -8.13 3.20
N LEU A 211 -0.27 -9.33 2.66
CA LEU A 211 0.59 -9.53 1.50
C LEU A 211 0.07 -8.70 0.33
N TYR A 212 0.95 -8.14 -0.47
CA TYR A 212 0.58 -7.26 -1.58
C TYR A 212 1.40 -7.64 -2.81
N SER A 213 0.77 -7.85 -3.97
CA SER A 213 1.52 -8.12 -5.21
C SER A 213 0.63 -8.02 -6.44
N SER A 214 1.25 -7.73 -7.58
CA SER A 214 0.59 -7.85 -8.88
C SER A 214 0.49 -9.28 -9.39
N SER A 215 1.25 -10.20 -8.80
CA SER A 215 1.27 -11.62 -9.13
C SER A 215 0.43 -12.42 -8.14
N ILE A 216 -0.77 -12.83 -8.56
CA ILE A 216 -1.67 -13.65 -7.73
C ILE A 216 -1.01 -15.00 -7.36
N SER A 217 -0.19 -15.58 -8.24
CA SER A 217 0.50 -16.82 -7.93
C SER A 217 1.51 -16.64 -6.79
N GLN A 218 2.28 -15.55 -6.78
CA GLN A 218 3.20 -15.24 -5.68
C GLN A 218 2.46 -15.09 -4.35
N LEU A 219 1.31 -14.42 -4.35
CA LEU A 219 0.49 -14.29 -3.13
C LEU A 219 0.07 -15.65 -2.59
N LYS A 220 -0.38 -16.56 -3.46
CA LYS A 220 -0.76 -17.92 -3.08
C LYS A 220 0.42 -18.73 -2.54
N ASP A 221 1.60 -18.55 -3.10
CA ASP A 221 2.80 -19.24 -2.63
C ASP A 221 3.17 -18.77 -1.22
N TRP A 222 3.13 -17.46 -0.97
CA TRP A 222 3.41 -16.87 0.34
C TRP A 222 2.37 -17.24 1.41
N ILE A 223 1.07 -17.23 1.07
CA ILE A 223 0.01 -17.67 1.98
C ILE A 223 0.27 -19.12 2.41
N ARG A 224 0.50 -20.03 1.45
CA ARG A 224 0.76 -21.45 1.73
C ARG A 224 2.05 -21.66 2.53
N PHE A 225 3.09 -20.88 2.25
CA PHE A 225 4.34 -20.94 3.00
C PHE A 225 4.14 -20.57 4.47
N LYS A 226 3.43 -19.46 4.74
CA LYS A 226 3.15 -18.98 6.09
C LYS A 226 2.32 -19.98 6.90
N GLU A 227 1.29 -20.57 6.29
CA GLU A 227 0.46 -21.60 6.93
C GLU A 227 1.27 -22.84 7.33
N ARG A 228 2.26 -23.24 6.53
CA ARG A 228 3.14 -24.37 6.85
C ARG A 228 4.12 -24.08 7.98
N ILE A 229 4.51 -22.81 8.17
CA ILE A 229 5.38 -22.42 9.28
C ILE A 229 4.59 -22.42 10.58
N ILE A 230 3.37 -21.85 10.59
CA ILE A 230 2.54 -21.76 11.80
C ILE A 230 2.13 -23.14 12.33
N GLN A 231 2.04 -24.15 11.46
CA GLN A 231 1.68 -25.53 11.85
C GLN A 231 2.83 -26.34 12.45
N LYS A 232 4.06 -25.81 12.48
CA LYS A 232 5.24 -26.48 13.05
C LYS A 232 5.59 -25.89 14.40
#